data_AF-W1P8S6-F1
#
_entry.id   AF-W1P8S6-F1
#
_cell.length_a   1.000
_cell.length_b   1.000
_cell.length_c   1.000
_cell.angle_alpha   90.00
_cell.angle_beta   90.00
_cell.angle_gamma   90.00
#
_symmetry.space_group_name_H-M   'P 1'
#
loop_
_entity.id
_entity.type
_entity.pdbx_description
1 polymer ?
#
loop_
_entity_poly.entity_id
_entity_poly.type
_entity_poly.pdbx_seq_one_letter_code
_entity_poly.pdbx_strand_id
1 'polypeptide(L)'
;MEVHTPSAYDIAWVAMVPSEKYGGPLMFPQCLKWIIENQNFGGFWGGEDDCNSPTADCLRATLACIAALKTWGWGRDTYTWHELGLRRPTVLLTT
;
A
#
# COMPACT_ATOMS: atom_id res chain seq x y z
N MET A 1 -18.38 3.27 20.48
CA MET A 1 -18.31 2.72 19.12
C MET A 1 -16.85 2.44 18.85
N GLU A 2 -16.45 1.17 18.78
CA GLU A 2 -15.11 0.82 18.28
C GLU A 2 -15.07 1.25 16.82
N VAL A 3 -14.31 2.31 16.54
CA VAL A 3 -13.98 2.68 15.18
C VAL A 3 -12.92 1.67 14.76
N HIS A 4 -13.32 0.62 14.03
CA HIS A 4 -12.34 -0.29 13.46
C HIS A 4 -11.51 0.48 12.45
N THR A 5 -10.27 0.76 12.82
CA THR A 5 -9.31 1.38 11.91
C THR A 5 -8.98 0.38 10.80
N PRO A 6 -8.91 0.84 9.54
CA PRO A 6 -8.54 -0.03 8.43
C PRO A 6 -7.16 -0.65 8.66
N SER A 7 -7.08 -1.98 8.58
CA SER A 7 -5.84 -2.73 8.70
C SER A 7 -5.03 -2.58 7.41
N ALA A 8 -3.94 -1.82 7.49
CA ALA A 8 -3.03 -1.63 6.35
C ALA A 8 -2.46 -2.97 5.83
N TYR A 9 -2.30 -3.95 6.72
CA TYR A 9 -1.88 -5.31 6.36
C TYR A 9 -2.90 -5.99 5.42
N ASP A 10 -4.18 -5.99 5.80
CA ASP A 10 -5.22 -6.64 4.99
C ASP A 10 -5.41 -5.92 3.66
N ILE A 11 -5.36 -4.58 3.67
CA ILE A 11 -5.44 -3.76 2.45
C ILE A 11 -4.28 -4.08 1.50
N ALA A 12 -3.07 -4.27 2.02
CA ALA A 12 -1.92 -4.65 1.20
C ALA A 12 -2.10 -6.00 0.53
N TRP A 13 -2.66 -6.99 1.23
CA TRP A 13 -2.97 -8.29 0.64
C TRP A 13 -4.01 -8.19 -0.47
N VAL A 14 -5.09 -7.44 -0.25
CA VAL A 14 -6.13 -7.22 -1.27
C VAL A 14 -5.57 -6.45 -2.46
N ALA A 15 -4.68 -5.48 -2.24
CA ALA A 15 -4.03 -4.73 -3.30
C ALA A 15 -3.16 -5.61 -4.21
N MET A 16 -2.65 -6.75 -3.74
CA MET A 16 -1.82 -7.67 -4.54
C MET A 16 -2.64 -8.58 -5.47
N VAL A 17 -3.97 -8.62 -5.35
CA VAL A 17 -4.81 -9.53 -6.15
C VAL A 17 -4.86 -9.07 -7.62
N PRO A 18 -4.39 -9.89 -8.57
CA PRO A 18 -4.46 -9.56 -9.98
C PRO A 18 -5.89 -9.75 -10.52
N SER A 19 -6.26 -8.98 -11.55
CA SER A 19 -7.49 -9.26 -12.30
C SER A 19 -7.42 -10.64 -12.94
N GLU A 20 -8.57 -11.32 -13.05
CA GLU A 20 -8.70 -12.61 -13.74
C GLU A 20 -8.29 -12.57 -15.22
N LYS A 21 -8.19 -11.35 -15.80
CA LYS A 21 -7.63 -11.16 -17.13
C LYS A 21 -6.12 -11.33 -17.05
N TYR A 22 -5.56 -12.27 -17.81
CA TYR A 22 -4.11 -12.48 -17.92
C TYR A 22 -3.43 -11.17 -18.36
N GLY A 23 -2.57 -10.60 -17.52
CA GLY A 23 -1.95 -9.28 -17.76
C GLY A 23 -2.92 -8.09 -17.62
N GLY A 24 -4.05 -8.28 -16.94
CA GLY A 24 -5.04 -7.24 -16.67
C GLY A 24 -4.63 -6.34 -15.50
N PRO A 25 -5.30 -5.17 -15.37
CA PRO A 25 -5.01 -4.19 -14.32
C PRO A 25 -5.33 -4.74 -12.91
N LEU A 26 -5.01 -3.95 -11.88
CA LEU A 26 -5.37 -4.21 -10.48
C LEU A 26 -6.86 -4.58 -10.35
N MET A 27 -7.18 -5.66 -9.62
CA MET A 27 -8.58 -6.00 -9.31
C MET A 27 -9.21 -4.96 -8.36
N PHE A 28 -8.41 -4.39 -7.45
CA PHE A 28 -8.83 -3.41 -6.45
C PHE A 28 -7.89 -2.19 -6.42
N PRO A 29 -7.94 -1.31 -7.44
CA PRO A 29 -7.03 -0.16 -7.53
C PRO A 29 -7.13 0.81 -6.35
N GLN A 30 -8.29 0.88 -5.70
CA GLN A 30 -8.52 1.70 -4.50
C GLN A 30 -7.66 1.27 -3.30
N CYS A 31 -7.34 -0.03 -3.18
CA CYS A 31 -6.48 -0.54 -2.11
C CYS A 31 -5.04 -0.08 -2.31
N LEU A 32 -4.55 -0.14 -3.55
CA LEU A 32 -3.21 0.37 -3.89
C LEU A 32 -3.14 1.88 -3.69
N LYS A 33 -4.17 2.62 -4.13
CA LYS A 33 -4.26 4.07 -3.89
C LYS A 33 -4.22 4.41 -2.40
N TRP A 34 -4.98 3.69 -1.59
CA TRP A 34 -5.01 3.89 -0.15
C TRP A 34 -3.62 3.70 0.47
N ILE A 35 -2.88 2.64 0.08
CA ILE A 35 -1.52 2.40 0.55
C ILE A 35 -0.62 3.62 0.25
N ILE A 36 -0.72 4.19 -0.94
CA ILE A 36 0.12 5.34 -1.35
C ILE A 36 -0.22 6.60 -0.53
N GLU A 37 -1.51 6.83 -0.27
CA GLU A 37 -1.99 8.03 0.43
C GLU A 37 -1.84 7.95 1.96
N ASN A 38 -1.74 6.75 2.53
CA ASN A 38 -1.74 6.52 3.99
C ASN A 38 -0.38 6.06 4.52
N GLN A 39 0.71 6.38 3.83
CA GLN A 39 2.05 6.22 4.39
C GLN A 39 2.26 7.25 5.51
N ASN A 40 2.69 6.80 6.68
CA ASN A 40 3.04 7.70 7.78
C ASN A 40 4.29 8.53 7.43
N PHE A 41 4.47 9.69 8.08
CA PHE A 41 5.68 10.51 7.96
C PHE A 41 6.97 9.72 8.24
N GLY A 42 6.93 8.75 9.17
CA GLY A 42 8.06 7.85 9.44
C GLY A 42 8.31 6.78 8.36
N GLY A 43 7.52 6.75 7.30
CA GLY A 43 7.68 5.83 6.17
C GLY A 43 7.06 4.44 6.37
N PHE A 44 6.36 4.20 7.47
CA PHE A 44 5.71 2.93 7.80
C PHE A 44 4.19 3.00 7.59
N TRP A 45 3.55 1.82 7.64
CA TRP A 45 2.10 1.64 7.64
C TRP A 45 1.67 0.87 8.89
N GLY A 46 0.47 1.13 9.40
CA GLY A 46 -0.08 0.51 10.61
C GLY A 46 -0.37 1.50 11.72
N GLY A 47 -0.96 1.03 12.80
CA GLY A 47 -1.29 1.85 13.97
C GLY A 47 -0.06 2.15 14.82
N GLU A 48 0.12 3.42 15.17
CA GLU A 48 1.10 3.84 16.15
C GLU A 48 0.61 3.46 17.56
N ASP A 49 1.53 3.15 18.47
CA ASP A 49 1.18 3.04 19.88
C ASP A 49 0.89 4.42 20.50
N ASP A 50 0.46 4.44 21.76
CA ASP A 50 0.17 5.69 22.50
C ASP A 50 1.37 6.65 22.57
N CYS A 51 2.58 6.19 22.24
CA CYS A 51 3.83 6.94 22.23
C CYS A 51 4.28 7.30 20.80
N ASN A 52 3.40 7.18 19.80
CA ASN A 52 3.66 7.47 18.40
C ASN A 52 4.79 6.60 17.78
N SER A 53 5.02 5.42 18.36
CA SER A 53 6.10 4.51 18.02
C SER A 53 5.57 3.32 17.20
N PRO A 54 6.33 2.82 16.21
CA PRO A 54 5.89 1.73 15.36
C PRO A 54 5.83 0.42 16.16
N THR A 55 4.64 -0.17 16.21
CA THR A 55 4.39 -1.46 16.86
C THR A 55 4.90 -2.63 16.02
N ALA A 56 4.93 -3.84 16.58
CA ALA A 56 5.25 -5.05 15.81
C ALA A 56 4.30 -5.25 14.62
N ASP A 57 3.06 -4.77 14.72
CA ASP A 57 2.09 -4.81 13.64
C ASP A 57 2.39 -3.78 12.54
N CYS A 58 3.03 -2.65 12.87
CA CYS A 58 3.56 -1.73 11.87
C CYS A 58 4.59 -2.39 10.97
N LEU A 59 5.46 -3.25 11.50
CA LEU A 59 6.46 -3.94 10.68
C LEU A 59 5.80 -4.85 9.64
N ARG A 60 4.81 -5.65 10.07
CA ARG A 60 4.08 -6.57 9.18
C ARG A 60 3.30 -5.80 8.12
N ALA A 61 2.59 -4.77 8.53
CA ALA A 61 1.83 -3.91 7.63
C ALA A 61 2.76 -3.20 6.63
N THR A 62 3.87 -2.63 7.09
CA THR A 62 4.85 -1.96 6.23
C THR A 62 5.45 -2.90 5.20
N LEU A 63 5.85 -4.11 5.60
CA LEU A 63 6.39 -5.11 4.68
C LEU A 63 5.34 -5.53 3.64
N ALA A 64 4.09 -5.74 4.05
CA ALA A 64 3.01 -6.07 3.14
C ALA A 64 2.74 -4.92 2.15
N CYS A 65 2.70 -3.67 2.62
CA CYS A 65 2.52 -2.49 1.77
C CYS A 65 3.66 -2.33 0.76
N ILE A 66 4.91 -2.51 1.18
CA ILE A 66 6.07 -2.51 0.27
C ILE A 66 5.97 -3.64 -0.76
N ALA A 67 5.57 -4.84 -0.33
CA ALA A 67 5.35 -5.97 -1.24
C ALA A 67 4.27 -5.65 -2.27
N ALA A 68 3.14 -5.07 -1.86
CA ALA A 68 2.08 -4.64 -2.76
C ALA A 68 2.57 -3.60 -3.77
N LEU A 69 3.30 -2.58 -3.32
CA LEU A 69 3.89 -1.56 -4.18
C LEU A 69 4.90 -2.16 -5.18
N LYS A 70 5.70 -3.15 -4.76
CA LYS A 70 6.66 -3.85 -5.62
C LYS A 70 5.99 -4.79 -6.62
N THR A 71 4.93 -5.50 -6.23
CA THR A 71 4.16 -6.39 -7.12
C THR A 71 3.67 -5.65 -8.36
N TRP A 72 3.18 -4.43 -8.15
CA TRP A 72 2.66 -3.55 -9.19
C TRP A 72 3.65 -2.51 -9.69
N GLY A 73 4.94 -2.72 -9.37
CA GLY A 73 6.05 -1.77 -9.47
C GLY A 73 5.88 -0.63 -10.48
N TRP A 74 6.32 0.56 -10.09
CA TRP A 74 6.50 1.68 -11.01
C TRP A 74 7.33 1.20 -12.22
N GLY A 75 6.67 1.01 -13.36
CA GLY A 75 7.30 0.54 -14.60
C GLY A 75 6.74 -0.74 -15.25
N ARG A 76 5.93 -1.58 -14.59
CA ARG A 76 5.27 -2.72 -15.29
C ARG A 76 4.07 -2.27 -16.12
N ASP A 77 3.26 -1.35 -15.60
CA ASP A 77 2.10 -0.75 -16.29
C ASP A 77 2.00 0.75 -16.02
N THR A 78 2.88 1.54 -16.63
CA THR A 78 2.85 3.02 -16.56
C THR A 78 1.48 3.61 -16.90
N TYR A 79 0.68 2.92 -17.72
CA TYR A 79 -0.70 3.28 -18.05
C TYR A 79 -1.61 3.28 -16.82
N THR A 80 -1.56 2.25 -15.98
CA THR A 80 -2.41 2.13 -14.78
C THR A 80 -2.06 3.19 -13.75
N TRP A 81 -0.78 3.52 -13.59
CA TRP A 81 -0.33 4.59 -12.68
C TRP A 81 -0.81 5.98 -13.13
N HIS A 82 -0.78 6.26 -14.43
CA HIS A 82 -1.24 7.52 -15.00
C HIS A 82 -2.77 7.65 -14.95
N GLU A 83 -3.51 6.58 -15.23
CA GLU A 83 -4.98 6.54 -15.14
C GLU A 83 -5.49 6.74 -13.70
N LEU A 84 -4.77 6.19 -12.72
CA LEU A 84 -5.12 6.33 -11.30
C LEU A 84 -4.64 7.65 -10.67
N GLY A 85 -3.89 8.48 -11.40
CA GLY A 85 -3.39 9.77 -10.91
C GLY A 85 -2.45 9.67 -9.70
N LEU A 86 -1.74 8.54 -9.56
CA LEU A 86 -0.99 8.21 -8.35
C LEU A 86 0.40 8.85 -8.33
N ARG A 87 0.79 9.42 -7.19
CA ARG A 87 2.13 9.98 -6.95
C ARG A 87 3.09 8.91 -6.45
N ARG A 88 4.40 9.16 -6.60
CA ARG A 88 5.45 8.25 -6.13
C ARG A 88 5.40 8.09 -4.60
N PRO A 89 5.37 6.86 -4.06
CA PRO A 89 5.52 6.61 -2.64
C PRO A 89 6.92 7.03 -2.16
N THR A 90 7.01 7.64 -0.99
CA THR A 90 8.27 8.15 -0.42
C THR A 90 9.27 7.02 -0.15
N VAL A 91 8.80 5.81 0.16
CA VAL A 91 9.64 4.61 0.40
C VAL A 91 10.39 4.11 -0.85
N LEU A 92 9.95 4.48 -2.05
CA LEU A 92 10.63 4.11 -3.30
C LEU A 92 11.60 5.19 -3.81
N LEU A 93 11.77 6.30 -3.07
CA LEU A 93 12.73 7.37 -3.43
C LEU A 93 14.15 7.09 -2.95
N THR A 94 14.36 6.07 -2.11
CA THR A 94 15.64 5.74 -1.48
C THR A 94 16.34 4.52 -2.08
N THR A 95 15.83 3.94 -3.17
CA THR A 95 16.41 2.78 -3.87
C THR A 95 16.71 3.08 -5.32
#